data_AF-A0A316VV44-F1
#
_entry.id   AF-A0A316VV44-F1
#
_cell.length_a   1.000
_cell.length_b   1.000
_cell.length_c   1.000
_cell.angle_alpha   90.00
_cell.angle_beta   90.00
_cell.angle_gamma   90.00
#
_symmetry.space_group_name_H-M   'P 1'
#
loop_
_entity.id
_entity.type
_entity.pdbx_description
1 polymer ?
#
loop_
_entity_poly.entity_id
_entity_poly.type
_entity_poly.pdbx_seq_one_letter_code
_entity_poly.pdbx_strand_id
1 'polypeptide(L)'
;MDEQTKQSLLANGFVALLVTGGFLSSQLLLPKRASRKTRFIFTWLAFDALCHSIIEGSFLYYSTFGRSINTSQGFLAYLWKDYARADKRWGWSDPTVVSLEILTVLGAGPLAAYCCYLLLNDVAAYHYWAVVLSTAELYGGFMTFCPEWLTQNKNLDASDWMLFYVYLCFMNLAWVFIPFYLLLDSYGSITAGLRTVAGATAAVTKTQKSK
;
A
#
# COMPACT_ATOMS: atom_id res chain seq x y z
N MET A 1 8.32 -30.96 8.10
CA MET A 1 8.24 -29.65 7.44
C MET A 1 9.65 -29.19 7.16
N ASP A 2 10.01 -29.03 5.89
CA ASP A 2 11.31 -28.53 5.45
C ASP A 2 11.50 -27.06 5.80
N GLU A 3 12.74 -26.57 5.72
CA GLU A 3 13.09 -25.20 6.12
C GLU A 3 12.44 -24.12 5.25
N GLN A 4 12.22 -24.40 3.97
CA GLN A 4 11.60 -23.45 3.04
C GLN A 4 10.11 -23.28 3.37
N THR A 5 9.39 -24.37 3.65
CA THR A 5 8.01 -24.31 4.12
C THR A 5 7.89 -23.54 5.45
N LYS A 6 8.82 -23.76 6.40
CA LYS A 6 8.86 -22.98 7.66
C LYS A 6 9.03 -21.49 7.40
N GLN A 7 9.97 -21.13 6.52
CA GLN A 7 10.26 -19.75 6.15
C GLN A 7 9.03 -19.06 5.57
N SER A 8 8.34 -19.71 4.63
CA SER A 8 7.14 -19.17 4.01
C SER A 8 5.97 -19.04 4.99
N LEU A 9 5.79 -19.99 5.90
CA LEU A 9 4.77 -19.85 6.95
C LEU A 9 5.05 -18.67 7.88
N LEU A 10 6.31 -18.44 8.24
CA LEU A 10 6.71 -17.29 9.06
C LEU A 10 6.52 -15.97 8.31
N ALA A 11 6.89 -15.90 7.03
CA ALA A 11 6.72 -14.71 6.21
C ALA A 11 5.23 -14.34 6.06
N ASN A 12 4.40 -15.30 5.63
CA ASN A 12 2.97 -15.07 5.48
C ASN A 12 2.26 -14.83 6.82
N GLY A 13 2.68 -15.52 7.88
CA GLY A 13 2.17 -15.29 9.24
C GLY A 13 2.48 -13.89 9.75
N PHE A 14 3.66 -13.35 9.42
CA PHE A 14 4.03 -11.99 9.77
C PHE A 14 3.18 -10.96 9.00
N VAL A 15 2.94 -11.16 7.70
CA VAL A 15 2.02 -10.32 6.92
C VAL A 15 0.60 -10.36 7.51
N ALA A 16 0.09 -11.55 7.86
CA ALA A 16 -1.21 -11.71 8.49
C ALA A 16 -1.31 -10.98 9.85
N LEU A 17 -0.20 -10.95 10.61
CA LEU A 17 -0.11 -10.17 11.85
C LEU A 17 -0.25 -8.66 11.57
N LEU A 18 0.39 -8.14 10.53
CA LEU A 18 0.25 -6.72 10.14
C LEU A 18 -1.18 -6.39 9.71
N VAL A 19 -1.82 -7.25 8.91
CA VAL A 19 -3.24 -7.10 8.53
C VAL A 19 -4.13 -7.07 9.77
N THR A 20 -3.88 -7.99 10.71
CA THR A 20 -4.60 -8.04 11.99
C THR A 20 -4.36 -6.77 12.80
N GLY A 21 -3.15 -6.24 12.83
CA GLY A 21 -2.82 -4.96 13.46
C GLY A 21 -3.62 -3.79 12.86
N GLY A 22 -3.69 -3.70 11.53
CA GLY A 22 -4.53 -2.70 10.84
C GLY A 22 -6.02 -2.86 11.16
N PHE A 23 -6.51 -4.10 11.19
CA PHE A 23 -7.90 -4.41 11.54
C PHE A 23 -8.22 -4.01 12.99
N LEU A 24 -7.41 -4.43 13.95
CA LEU A 24 -7.59 -4.09 15.36
C LEU A 24 -7.51 -2.58 15.59
N SER A 25 -6.56 -1.89 14.94
CA SER A 25 -6.47 -0.43 14.96
C SER A 25 -7.79 0.22 14.52
N SER A 26 -8.44 -0.30 13.47
CA SER A 26 -9.74 0.20 13.03
C SER A 26 -10.86 -0.02 14.07
N GLN A 27 -10.82 -1.13 14.81
CA GLN A 27 -11.85 -1.43 15.82
C GLN A 27 -11.67 -0.60 17.08
N LEU A 28 -10.42 -0.31 17.45
CA LEU A 28 -10.05 0.40 18.67
C LEU A 28 -10.10 1.92 18.52
N LEU A 29 -9.65 2.46 17.38
CA LEU A 29 -9.45 3.90 17.21
C LEU A 29 -10.66 4.60 16.57
N LEU A 30 -11.37 3.96 15.63
CA LEU A 30 -12.53 4.59 14.99
C LEU A 30 -13.75 4.60 15.92
N PRO A 31 -14.58 5.66 15.89
CA PRO A 31 -15.84 5.71 16.62
C PRO A 31 -16.72 4.49 16.32
N LYS A 32 -17.45 3.97 17.32
CA LYS A 32 -18.35 2.80 17.14
C LYS A 32 -19.30 2.95 15.96
N ARG A 33 -19.80 4.17 15.72
CA ARG A 33 -20.69 4.54 14.61
C ARG A 33 -20.04 4.58 13.21
N ALA A 34 -18.72 4.41 13.11
CA ALA A 34 -18.02 4.46 11.83
C ALA A 34 -18.57 3.40 10.87
N SER A 35 -18.79 3.81 9.62
CA SER A 35 -19.36 2.94 8.59
C SER A 35 -18.43 1.76 8.29
N ARG A 36 -19.00 0.66 7.76
CA ARG A 36 -18.19 -0.50 7.31
C ARG A 36 -17.16 -0.08 6.26
N LYS A 37 -17.53 0.85 5.37
CA LYS A 37 -16.62 1.43 4.37
C LYS A 37 -15.44 2.12 5.03
N THR A 38 -15.69 3.02 5.98
CA THR A 38 -14.64 3.74 6.72
C THR A 38 -13.72 2.79 7.45
N ARG A 39 -14.27 1.74 8.10
CA ARG A 39 -13.46 0.73 8.78
C ARG A 39 -12.56 -0.04 7.83
N PHE A 40 -13.11 -0.49 6.70
CA PHE A 40 -12.35 -1.18 5.67
C PHE A 40 -11.19 -0.32 5.12
N ILE A 41 -11.49 0.91 4.72
CA ILE A 41 -10.50 1.87 4.22
C ILE A 41 -9.42 2.13 5.27
N PHE A 42 -9.81 2.37 6.53
CA PHE A 42 -8.86 2.58 7.60
C PHE A 42 -7.99 1.35 7.86
N THR A 43 -8.57 0.14 7.85
CA THR A 43 -7.80 -1.11 7.99
C THR A 43 -6.75 -1.23 6.90
N TRP A 44 -7.11 -0.94 5.65
CA TRP A 44 -6.15 -0.92 4.54
C TRP A 44 -5.04 0.08 4.79
N LEU A 45 -5.36 1.36 5.02
CA LEU A 45 -4.36 2.41 5.20
C LEU A 45 -3.45 2.18 6.41
N ALA A 46 -3.97 1.60 7.49
CA ALA A 46 -3.18 1.24 8.66
C ALA A 46 -2.25 0.06 8.36
N PHE A 47 -2.74 -0.96 7.65
CA PHE A 47 -1.91 -2.08 7.19
C PHE A 47 -0.83 -1.62 6.21
N ASP A 48 -1.18 -0.76 5.27
CA ASP A 48 -0.30 -0.16 4.28
C ASP A 48 0.83 0.65 4.93
N ALA A 49 0.49 1.53 5.87
CA ALA A 49 1.47 2.25 6.68
C ALA A 49 2.42 1.31 7.46
N LEU A 50 1.91 0.18 7.98
CA LEU A 50 2.72 -0.83 8.67
C LEU A 50 3.65 -1.58 7.72
N CYS A 51 3.19 -1.94 6.52
CA CYS A 51 4.00 -2.57 5.48
C CYS A 51 5.16 -1.65 5.08
N HIS A 52 4.86 -0.41 4.69
CA HIS A 52 5.87 0.57 4.32
C HIS A 52 6.88 0.80 5.46
N SER A 53 6.42 0.92 6.70
CA SER A 53 7.32 1.21 7.83
C SER A 53 8.18 0.02 8.26
N ILE A 54 7.63 -1.19 8.27
CA ILE A 54 8.28 -2.37 8.87
C ILE A 54 8.88 -3.27 7.79
N ILE A 55 8.07 -3.68 6.82
CA ILE A 55 8.48 -4.64 5.77
C ILE A 55 9.44 -3.93 4.82
N GLU A 56 8.97 -2.89 4.14
CA GLU A 56 9.77 -2.16 3.14
C GLU A 56 10.87 -1.31 3.79
N GLY A 57 10.59 -0.73 4.96
CA GLY A 57 11.62 -0.06 5.76
C GLY A 57 12.80 -0.99 6.09
N SER A 58 12.52 -2.26 6.41
CA SER A 58 13.60 -3.26 6.60
C SER A 58 14.27 -3.66 5.30
N PHE A 59 13.54 -3.75 4.18
CA PHE A 59 14.13 -3.97 2.86
C PHE A 59 15.14 -2.87 2.53
N LEU A 60 14.77 -1.60 2.68
CA LEU A 60 15.69 -0.48 2.46
C LEU A 60 16.90 -0.54 3.38
N TYR A 61 16.70 -0.86 4.66
CA TYR A 61 17.81 -1.03 5.58
C TYR A 61 18.80 -2.09 5.07
N TYR A 62 18.31 -3.25 4.62
CA TYR A 62 19.17 -4.32 4.13
C TYR A 62 19.62 -4.16 2.67
N SER A 63 19.11 -3.18 1.93
CA SER A 63 19.36 -3.04 0.49
C SER A 63 20.09 -1.76 0.09
N THR A 64 20.52 -0.98 1.08
CA THR A 64 21.24 0.29 0.89
C THR A 64 22.68 0.20 1.40
N PHE A 65 23.54 1.08 0.88
CA PHE A 65 24.92 1.28 1.33
C PHE A 65 25.77 -0.01 1.28
N GLY A 66 25.63 -0.78 0.19
CA GLY A 66 26.41 -2.00 -0.06
C GLY A 66 25.87 -3.27 0.61
N ARG A 67 24.69 -3.21 1.25
CA ARG A 67 24.01 -4.38 1.82
C ARG A 67 23.08 -5.03 0.79
N SER A 68 22.83 -6.33 0.99
CA SER A 68 21.79 -7.05 0.26
C SER A 68 21.03 -8.00 1.19
N ILE A 69 19.78 -8.29 0.86
CA ILE A 69 18.96 -9.25 1.61
C ILE A 69 19.63 -10.62 1.68
N ASN A 70 20.16 -11.12 0.56
CA ASN A 70 20.74 -12.46 0.50
C ASN A 70 21.93 -12.65 1.44
N THR A 71 22.76 -11.63 1.62
CA THR A 71 23.94 -11.67 2.50
C THR A 71 23.64 -11.24 3.93
N SER A 72 22.46 -10.66 4.19
CA SER A 72 22.08 -10.17 5.52
C SER A 72 21.56 -11.29 6.42
N GLN A 73 21.66 -11.05 7.73
CA GLN A 73 21.13 -11.91 8.78
C GLN A 73 20.06 -11.16 9.58
N GLY A 74 19.19 -11.90 10.26
CA GLY A 74 18.11 -11.35 11.08
C GLY A 74 16.73 -11.76 10.60
N PHE A 75 15.73 -11.56 11.45
CA PHE A 75 14.37 -12.03 11.21
C PHE A 75 13.76 -11.44 9.93
N LEU A 76 13.80 -10.12 9.75
CA LEU A 76 13.20 -9.49 8.57
C LEU A 76 13.96 -9.80 7.27
N ALA A 77 15.29 -9.90 7.33
CA ALA A 77 16.07 -10.39 6.19
C ALA A 77 15.69 -11.85 5.84
N TYR A 78 15.45 -12.69 6.85
CA TYR A 78 14.98 -14.06 6.65
C TYR A 78 13.60 -14.10 5.99
N LEU A 79 12.66 -13.22 6.34
CA LEU A 79 11.37 -13.14 5.64
C LEU A 79 11.54 -12.68 4.18
N TRP A 80 12.35 -11.66 3.94
CA TRP A 80 12.59 -11.14 2.59
C TRP A 80 13.28 -12.12 1.66
N LYS A 81 14.17 -12.97 2.17
CA LYS A 81 14.77 -14.07 1.39
C LYS A 81 13.70 -15.01 0.83
N ASP A 82 12.54 -15.11 1.47
CA ASP A 82 11.44 -15.92 0.97
C ASP A 82 10.74 -15.26 -0.22
N TYR A 83 10.44 -13.97 -0.11
CA TYR A 83 9.87 -13.20 -1.22
C TYR A 83 10.85 -13.11 -2.40
N ALA A 84 12.15 -13.01 -2.12
CA ALA A 84 13.21 -13.00 -3.14
C ALA A 84 13.27 -14.29 -3.97
N ARG A 85 12.61 -15.38 -3.54
CA ARG A 85 12.42 -16.57 -4.40
C ARG A 85 11.46 -16.28 -5.55
N ALA A 86 10.39 -15.51 -5.30
CA ALA A 86 9.42 -15.12 -6.32
C ALA A 86 9.95 -13.99 -7.21
N ASP A 87 10.70 -13.04 -6.66
CA ASP A 87 11.33 -11.96 -7.42
C ASP A 87 12.75 -11.72 -6.92
N LYS A 88 13.73 -12.20 -7.69
CA LYS A 88 15.13 -12.24 -7.26
C LYS A 88 15.74 -10.85 -7.05
N ARG A 89 15.16 -9.79 -7.64
CA ARG A 89 15.61 -8.39 -7.49
C ARG A 89 15.60 -7.91 -6.05
N TRP A 90 14.69 -8.43 -5.24
CA TRP A 90 14.60 -8.14 -3.81
C TRP A 90 15.73 -8.80 -3.01
N GLY A 91 16.38 -9.84 -3.56
CA GLY A 91 17.50 -10.52 -2.92
C GLY A 91 18.83 -9.78 -3.04
N TRP A 92 19.12 -9.20 -4.21
CA TRP A 92 20.38 -8.49 -4.50
C TRP A 92 20.30 -6.97 -4.51
N SER A 93 19.13 -6.40 -4.15
CA SER A 93 18.94 -4.95 -4.07
C SER A 93 18.97 -4.26 -5.44
N ASP A 94 18.10 -4.68 -6.37
CA ASP A 94 18.01 -4.01 -7.68
C ASP A 94 17.78 -2.48 -7.54
N PRO A 95 18.58 -1.63 -8.21
CA PRO A 95 18.47 -0.18 -8.05
C PRO A 95 17.11 0.39 -8.39
N THR A 96 16.38 -0.20 -9.35
CA THR A 96 15.04 0.27 -9.71
C THR A 96 14.09 0.02 -8.55
N VAL A 97 14.06 -1.21 -8.03
CA VAL A 97 13.22 -1.58 -6.88
C VAL A 97 13.61 -0.75 -5.65
N VAL A 98 14.89 -0.69 -5.29
CA VAL A 98 15.37 0.10 -4.14
C VAL A 98 14.98 1.58 -4.28
N SER A 99 15.07 2.17 -5.48
CA SER A 99 14.70 3.58 -5.70
C SER A 99 13.20 3.83 -5.51
N LEU A 100 12.35 2.90 -5.92
CA LEU A 100 10.90 2.98 -5.70
C LEU A 100 10.60 2.86 -4.20
N GLU A 101 11.24 1.90 -3.53
CA GLU A 101 11.00 1.63 -2.12
C GLU A 101 11.43 2.81 -1.21
N ILE A 102 12.42 3.61 -1.62
CA ILE A 102 12.74 4.87 -0.91
C ILE A 102 11.52 5.80 -0.86
N LEU A 103 10.78 5.90 -1.97
CA LEU A 103 9.58 6.73 -2.03
C LEU A 103 8.39 6.10 -1.31
N THR A 104 8.23 4.77 -1.33
CA THR A 104 7.16 4.12 -0.60
C THR A 104 7.37 4.25 0.91
N VAL A 105 8.58 4.02 1.41
CA VAL A 105 8.89 4.11 2.84
C VAL A 105 8.85 5.54 3.36
N LEU A 106 9.43 6.51 2.63
CA LEU A 106 9.54 7.90 3.11
C LEU A 106 8.36 8.78 2.67
N GLY A 107 7.57 8.33 1.69
CA GLY A 107 6.43 9.06 1.14
C GLY A 107 5.11 8.34 1.41
N ALA A 108 4.89 7.18 0.79
CA ALA A 108 3.61 6.46 0.86
C ALA A 108 3.24 6.04 2.30
N GLY A 109 4.16 5.44 3.05
CA GLY A 109 3.95 5.03 4.45
C GLY A 109 3.48 6.16 5.36
N PRO A 110 4.23 7.27 5.47
CA PRO A 110 3.80 8.45 6.21
C PRO A 110 2.48 9.02 5.71
N LEU A 111 2.24 9.02 4.40
CA LEU A 111 1.00 9.53 3.82
C LEU A 111 -0.21 8.63 4.14
N ALA A 112 -0.04 7.31 4.16
CA ALA A 112 -1.05 6.34 4.57
C ALA A 112 -1.42 6.52 6.06
N ALA A 113 -0.41 6.69 6.91
CA ALA A 113 -0.61 7.02 8.33
C ALA A 113 -1.32 8.37 8.51
N TYR A 114 -0.97 9.36 7.69
CA TYR A 114 -1.64 10.66 7.70
C TYR A 114 -3.10 10.56 7.22
N CYS A 115 -3.40 9.73 6.21
CA CYS A 115 -4.76 9.45 5.79
C CYS A 115 -5.58 8.79 6.93
N CYS A 116 -5.00 7.87 7.69
CA CYS A 116 -5.60 7.34 8.91
C CYS A 116 -5.92 8.45 9.91
N TYR A 117 -4.99 9.37 10.15
CA TYR A 117 -5.23 10.54 11.02
C TYR A 117 -6.41 11.40 10.52
N LEU A 118 -6.48 11.68 9.22
CA LEU A 118 -7.58 12.49 8.66
C LEU A 118 -8.93 11.78 8.80
N LEU A 119 -8.99 10.46 8.60
CA LEU A 119 -10.20 9.67 8.81
C LEU A 119 -10.66 9.65 10.28
N LEU A 120 -9.72 9.58 11.22
CA LEU A 120 -10.04 9.63 12.67
C LEU A 120 -10.65 10.97 13.07
N ASN A 121 -10.22 12.04 12.43
CA ASN A 121 -10.64 13.41 12.73
C ASN A 121 -11.78 13.90 11.82
N ASP A 122 -12.36 13.02 10.99
CA ASP A 122 -13.44 13.35 10.05
C ASP A 122 -13.10 14.53 9.12
N VAL A 123 -11.85 14.59 8.66
CA VAL A 123 -11.33 15.69 7.82
C VAL A 123 -11.43 15.31 6.34
N ALA A 124 -12.24 16.06 5.59
CA ALA A 124 -12.49 15.82 4.17
C ALA A 124 -11.23 15.88 3.27
N ALA A 125 -10.15 16.53 3.73
CA ALA A 125 -8.85 16.54 3.04
C ALA A 125 -8.28 15.12 2.82
N TYR A 126 -8.78 14.11 3.56
CA TYR A 126 -8.51 12.70 3.31
C TYR A 126 -8.64 12.34 1.82
N HIS A 127 -9.70 12.79 1.16
CA HIS A 127 -9.95 12.40 -0.24
C HIS A 127 -8.89 12.91 -1.21
N TYR A 128 -8.32 14.08 -0.97
CA TYR A 128 -7.21 14.57 -1.78
C TYR A 128 -5.96 13.70 -1.58
N TRP A 129 -5.60 13.43 -0.32
CA TRP A 129 -4.40 12.67 0.01
C TRP A 129 -4.50 11.20 -0.36
N ALA A 130 -5.70 10.61 -0.30
CA ALA A 130 -5.97 9.27 -0.81
C ALA A 130 -5.74 9.19 -2.33
N VAL A 131 -6.12 10.22 -3.10
CA VAL A 131 -5.83 10.27 -4.54
C VAL A 131 -4.32 10.33 -4.80
N VAL A 132 -3.59 11.15 -4.05
CA VAL A 132 -2.13 11.26 -4.17
C VAL A 132 -1.46 9.93 -3.84
N LEU A 133 -1.79 9.33 -2.70
CA LEU A 133 -1.27 8.04 -2.25
C LEU A 133 -1.54 6.94 -3.29
N SER A 134 -2.81 6.76 -3.67
CA SER A 134 -3.20 5.68 -4.56
C SER A 134 -2.66 5.83 -5.98
N THR A 135 -2.45 7.05 -6.46
CA THR A 135 -1.76 7.26 -7.74
C THR A 135 -0.29 6.84 -7.64
N ALA A 136 0.38 7.18 -6.54
CA ALA A 136 1.77 6.79 -6.31
C ALA A 136 1.92 5.28 -6.17
N GLU A 137 1.04 4.60 -5.44
CA GLU A 137 1.04 3.14 -5.28
C GLU A 137 0.85 2.42 -6.62
N LEU A 138 -0.14 2.85 -7.42
CA LEU A 138 -0.40 2.26 -8.75
C LEU A 138 0.78 2.46 -9.70
N TYR A 139 1.37 3.66 -9.68
CA TYR A 139 2.56 3.95 -10.47
C TYR A 139 3.77 3.13 -10.01
N GLY A 140 3.98 3.01 -8.69
CA GLY A 140 5.03 2.18 -8.09
C GLY A 140 4.90 0.72 -8.52
N GLY A 141 3.70 0.13 -8.38
CA GLY A 141 3.42 -1.23 -8.84
C GLY A 141 3.67 -1.42 -10.34
N PHE A 142 3.28 -0.45 -11.16
CA PHE A 142 3.60 -0.47 -12.59
C PHE A 142 5.12 -0.46 -12.83
N MET A 143 5.87 0.38 -12.13
CA MET A 143 7.33 0.46 -12.25
C MET A 143 8.06 -0.76 -11.68
N THR A 144 7.44 -1.53 -10.78
CA THR A 144 7.98 -2.80 -10.30
C THR A 144 7.87 -3.90 -11.37
N PHE A 145 6.73 -4.01 -12.06
CA PHE A 145 6.46 -5.14 -12.97
C PHE A 145 6.67 -4.84 -14.46
N CYS A 146 6.48 -3.61 -14.92
CA CYS A 146 6.67 -3.26 -16.32
C CYS A 146 8.11 -3.52 -16.80
N PRO A 147 9.18 -3.16 -16.05
CA PRO A 147 10.55 -3.50 -16.44
C PRO A 147 10.80 -5.01 -16.53
N GLU A 148 10.19 -5.83 -15.65
CA GLU A 148 10.28 -7.29 -15.76
C GLU A 148 9.58 -7.79 -17.01
N TRP A 149 8.36 -7.33 -17.28
CA TRP A 149 7.64 -7.71 -18.49
C TRP A 149 8.44 -7.39 -19.77
N LEU A 150 9.04 -6.21 -19.83
CA LEU A 150 9.91 -5.79 -20.94
C LEU A 150 11.20 -6.63 -21.05
N THR A 151 11.65 -7.21 -19.95
CA THR A 151 12.84 -8.08 -19.89
C THR A 151 12.49 -9.57 -19.78
N GLN A 152 11.27 -9.93 -20.22
CA GLN A 152 10.78 -11.30 -20.31
C GLN A 152 10.71 -12.03 -18.95
N ASN A 153 10.41 -11.29 -17.88
CA ASN A 153 10.22 -11.80 -16.52
C ASN A 153 11.42 -12.59 -15.98
N LYS A 154 12.64 -12.26 -16.44
CA LYS A 154 13.87 -13.02 -16.13
C LYS A 154 14.14 -13.20 -14.63
N ASN A 155 13.65 -12.27 -13.79
CA ASN A 155 13.88 -12.31 -12.35
C ASN A 155 12.69 -12.90 -11.58
N LEU A 156 11.55 -13.11 -12.24
CA LEU A 156 10.34 -13.65 -11.61
C LEU A 156 10.34 -15.18 -11.70
N ASP A 157 9.99 -15.83 -10.60
CA ASP A 157 9.80 -17.28 -10.54
C ASP A 157 8.31 -17.61 -10.38
N ALA A 158 7.74 -18.22 -11.41
CA ALA A 158 6.34 -18.68 -11.43
C ALA A 158 6.22 -20.21 -11.43
N SER A 159 7.30 -20.93 -11.12
CA SER A 159 7.32 -22.41 -11.16
C SER A 159 6.57 -23.06 -10.00
N ASP A 160 6.45 -22.35 -8.88
CA ASP A 160 5.76 -22.80 -7.67
C ASP A 160 4.44 -22.06 -7.47
N TRP A 161 3.42 -22.78 -7.00
CA TRP A 161 2.08 -22.25 -6.80
C TRP A 161 2.06 -21.05 -5.84
N MET A 162 2.81 -21.12 -4.74
CA MET A 162 2.81 -20.06 -3.73
C MET A 162 3.58 -18.85 -4.24
N LEU A 163 4.72 -19.06 -4.89
CA LEU A 163 5.47 -17.96 -5.51
C LEU A 163 4.62 -17.21 -6.53
N PHE A 164 3.91 -17.93 -7.40
CA PHE A 164 3.08 -17.27 -8.41
C PHE A 164 1.80 -16.65 -7.82
N TYR A 165 0.93 -17.45 -7.20
CA TYR A 165 -0.41 -16.98 -6.83
C TYR A 165 -0.42 -16.14 -5.56
N VAL A 166 0.41 -16.45 -4.57
CA VAL A 166 0.43 -15.70 -3.31
C VAL A 166 1.34 -14.49 -3.42
N TYR A 167 2.61 -14.70 -3.80
CA TYR A 167 3.60 -13.62 -3.81
C TYR A 167 3.46 -12.72 -5.02
N LEU A 168 3.46 -13.25 -6.24
CA LEU A 168 3.38 -12.39 -7.44
C LEU A 168 1.98 -11.87 -7.69
N CYS A 169 0.93 -12.68 -7.59
CA CYS A 169 -0.43 -12.24 -7.87
C CYS A 169 -1.11 -11.57 -6.67
N PHE A 170 -1.44 -12.31 -5.61
CA PHE A 170 -2.32 -11.82 -4.54
C PHE A 170 -1.76 -10.58 -3.83
N MET A 171 -0.51 -10.64 -3.36
CA MET A 171 0.11 -9.52 -2.64
C MET A 171 0.20 -8.26 -3.49
N ASN A 172 0.53 -8.38 -4.78
CA ASN A 172 0.67 -7.19 -5.64
C ASN A 172 -0.67 -6.68 -6.19
N LEU A 173 -1.61 -7.56 -6.53
CA LEU A 173 -2.92 -7.16 -7.01
C LEU A 173 -3.74 -6.45 -5.92
N ALA A 174 -3.47 -6.70 -4.63
CA ALA A 174 -4.05 -5.92 -3.55
C ALA A 174 -3.70 -4.42 -3.67
N TRP A 175 -2.42 -4.10 -3.94
CA TRP A 175 -1.93 -2.74 -4.23
C TRP A 175 -2.33 -2.21 -5.62
N VAL A 176 -3.13 -2.96 -6.38
CA VAL A 176 -3.81 -2.46 -7.59
C VAL A 176 -5.27 -2.17 -7.29
N PHE A 177 -6.01 -3.18 -6.82
CA PHE A 177 -7.45 -3.06 -6.67
C PHE A 177 -7.86 -2.13 -5.54
N ILE A 178 -7.15 -2.13 -4.41
CA ILE A 178 -7.51 -1.25 -3.29
C ILE A 178 -7.21 0.21 -3.61
N PRO A 179 -6.02 0.59 -4.10
CA PRO A 179 -5.76 1.97 -4.52
C PRO A 179 -6.73 2.45 -5.60
N PHE A 180 -7.08 1.60 -6.57
CA PHE A 180 -8.10 1.95 -7.57
C PHE A 180 -9.48 2.20 -6.95
N TYR A 181 -9.88 1.37 -5.96
CA TYR A 181 -11.11 1.61 -5.20
C TYR A 181 -11.07 2.95 -4.44
N LEU A 182 -9.96 3.30 -3.80
CA LEU A 182 -9.80 4.57 -3.08
C LEU A 182 -9.87 5.78 -4.01
N LEU A 183 -9.34 5.67 -5.23
CA LEU A 183 -9.48 6.68 -6.27
C LEU A 183 -10.95 6.90 -6.64
N LEU A 184 -11.71 5.82 -6.88
CA LEU A 184 -13.13 5.91 -7.22
C LEU A 184 -13.96 6.51 -6.07
N ASP A 185 -13.71 6.07 -4.83
CA ASP A 185 -14.39 6.61 -3.64
C ASP A 185 -14.12 8.11 -3.49
N SER A 186 -12.85 8.51 -3.59
CA SER A 186 -12.45 9.90 -3.42
C SER A 186 -12.90 10.79 -4.57
N TYR A 187 -12.85 10.31 -5.81
CA TYR A 187 -13.40 11.01 -6.95
C TYR A 187 -14.90 11.28 -6.78
N GLY A 188 -15.66 10.28 -6.34
CA GLY A 188 -17.10 10.43 -6.06
C GLY A 188 -17.37 11.52 -5.02
N SER A 189 -16.68 11.48 -3.89
CA SER A 189 -16.82 12.49 -2.83
C SER A 189 -16.43 13.90 -3.28
N ILE A 190 -15.28 14.04 -3.95
CA ILE A 190 -14.78 15.34 -4.42
C ILE A 190 -15.76 15.95 -5.43
N THR A 191 -16.18 15.18 -6.43
CA THR A 191 -17.09 15.68 -7.47
C THR A 191 -18.48 16.03 -6.93
N ALA A 192 -19.02 15.26 -5.98
CA ALA A 192 -20.26 15.59 -5.30
C ALA A 192 -20.14 16.88 -4.48
N GLY A 193 -19.02 17.08 -3.78
CA GLY A 193 -18.73 18.31 -3.04
C GLY A 193 -18.68 19.53 -3.97
N LEU A 194 -17.96 19.44 -5.09
CA LEU A 194 -17.86 20.53 -6.07
C LEU A 194 -19.22 20.89 -6.68
N ARG A 195 -20.07 19.91 -7.00
CA ARG A 195 -21.43 20.14 -7.50
C ARG A 195 -22.31 20.86 -6.46
N THR A 196 -22.17 20.50 -5.19
CA THR A 196 -22.90 21.13 -4.08
C THR A 196 -22.53 22.60 -3.94
N VAL A 197 -21.22 22.91 -3.98
CA VAL A 197 -20.73 24.30 -3.94
C VAL A 197 -21.26 25.09 -5.13
N ALA A 198 -21.16 24.55 -6.35
CA ALA A 198 -21.65 25.20 -7.56
C ALA A 198 -23.16 25.50 -7.51
N GLY A 199 -23.96 24.54 -7.03
CA GLY A 199 -25.41 24.72 -6.84
C GLY A 199 -25.75 25.80 -5.82
N ALA A 200 -25.03 25.84 -4.69
CA ALA A 200 -25.20 26.86 -3.67
C ALA A 200 -24.85 28.26 -4.20
N THR A 201 -23.74 28.40 -4.93
CA THR A 201 -23.35 29.67 -5.57
C THR A 201 -24.42 30.15 -6.55
N ALA A 202 -24.95 29.26 -7.41
CA ALA A 202 -25.99 29.62 -8.37
C ALA A 202 -27.29 30.09 -7.69
N ALA A 203 -27.68 29.48 -6.57
CA ALA A 203 -28.86 29.87 -5.80
C ALA A 203 -28.71 31.27 -5.17
N VAL A 204 -27.53 31.58 -4.64
CA VAL A 204 -27.21 32.92 -4.10
C VAL A 204 -27.30 33.98 -5.19
N THR A 205 -26.70 33.74 -6.36
CA THR A 205 -26.75 34.68 -7.49
C THR A 205 -28.18 34.93 -7.99
N LYS A 206 -29.03 33.91 -8.04
CA LYS A 206 -30.45 34.08 -8.42
C LYS A 206 -31.20 34.97 -7.43
N THR A 207 -31.00 34.75 -6.13
CA THR A 207 -31.64 35.54 -5.06
C THR A 207 -31.21 37.01 -5.08
N GLN A 208 -29.96 37.29 -5.45
CA GLN A 208 -29.45 38.67 -5.57
C GLN A 208 -30.00 39.40 -6.80
N LYS A 209 -30.26 38.69 -7.91
CA LYS A 209 -30.83 39.28 -9.14
C LYS A 209 -32.35 39.51 -9.06
N SER A 210 -33.05 38.87 -8.12
CA SER A 210 -34.49 39.01 -7.92
C SER A 210 -34.86 40.08 -6.89
N LYS A 211 -33.87 40.76 -6.30
CA LYS A 211 -34.03 41.92 -5.42
C LYS A 211 -33.61 43.19 -6.16
#